data_AF-A0A0Q4WT81-F1
#
_entry.id   AF-A0A0Q4WT81-F1
#
_cell.length_a   1.000
_cell.length_b   1.000
_cell.length_c   1.000
_cell.angle_alpha   90.00
_cell.angle_beta   90.00
_cell.angle_gamma   90.00
#
_symmetry.space_group_name_H-M   'P 1'
#
loop_
_entity.id
_entity.type
_entity.pdbx_description
1 polymer ?
#
loop_
_entity_poly.entity_id
_entity_poly.type
_entity_poly.pdbx_seq_one_letter_code
_entity_poly.pdbx_strand_id
1 'polypeptide(L)' 'MSSDTEKHKALLAALKAAQGKGDGSFEQAVTQAFEHVFEHLERLNAVSDADEQRALQPGESPTLR' A
#
# COMPACT_ATOMS: atom_id res chain seq x y z
N MET A 1 -4.81 4.94 -9.16
CA MET A 1 -3.33 5.01 -9.10
C MET A 1 -2.79 6.42 -8.84
N SER A 2 -3.32 7.51 -9.43
CA SER A 2 -2.82 8.88 -9.17
C SER A 2 -2.97 9.36 -7.70
N SER A 3 -4.01 8.90 -6.98
CA SER A 3 -4.29 9.33 -5.61
C SER A 3 -3.34 8.78 -4.54
N ASP A 4 -2.83 7.54 -4.68
CA ASP A 4 -1.94 6.94 -3.68
C ASP A 4 -0.54 7.57 -3.76
N THR A 5 -0.08 7.92 -4.96
CA THR A 5 1.19 8.64 -5.15
C THR A 5 1.20 10.00 -4.45
N GLU A 6 0.10 10.76 -4.52
CA GLU A 6 0.00 12.04 -3.81
C GLU A 6 -0.08 11.85 -2.30
N LYS A 7 -0.78 10.81 -1.83
CA LYS A 7 -0.79 10.42 -0.40
C LYS A 7 0.60 10.05 0.10
N HIS A 8 1.38 9.27 -0.66
CA HIS A 8 2.77 8.94 -0.32
C HIS A 8 3.65 10.18 -0.20
N LYS A 9 3.54 11.13 -1.13
CA LYS A 9 4.28 12.41 -1.05
C LYS A 9 3.90 13.20 0.20
N ALA A 10 2.61 13.25 0.54
CA ALA A 10 2.14 13.94 1.73
C ALA A 10 2.66 13.29 3.03
N LEU A 11 2.62 11.95 3.13
CA LEU A 11 3.13 11.21 4.28
C LEU A 11 4.66 11.39 4.42
N LEU A 12 5.40 11.35 3.32
CA LEU A 12 6.84 11.64 3.32
C LEU A 12 7.15 13.08 3.75
N ALA A 13 6.35 14.05 3.30
CA ALA A 13 6.50 15.44 3.71
C ALA A 13 6.23 15.61 5.21
N ALA A 14 5.20 14.94 5.75
CA ALA A 14 4.87 14.95 7.17
C ALA A 14 6.01 14.37 8.03
N LEU A 15 6.58 13.21 7.63
CA LEU A 15 7.73 12.61 8.32
C LEU A 15 8.93 13.55 8.37
N LYS A 16 9.29 14.16 7.23
CA LYS A 16 10.39 15.13 7.15
C LYS A 16 10.12 16.37 8.00
N ALA A 17 8.88 16.86 7.99
CA ALA A 17 8.50 18.04 8.77
C ALA A 17 8.46 17.77 10.27
N ALA A 18 8.27 16.51 10.69
CA ALA A 18 8.19 16.11 12.09
C ALA A 18 9.55 15.67 12.68
N GLN A 19 10.50 15.30 11.82
CA GLN A 19 11.80 14.79 12.24
C GLN A 19 12.54 15.77 13.16
N GLY A 20 12.91 15.30 14.35
CA GLY A 20 13.69 16.06 15.32
C GLY A 20 12.91 17.08 16.15
N LYS A 21 11.58 17.18 16.00
CA LYS A 21 10.76 18.10 16.80
C LYS A 21 10.60 17.70 18.26
N GLY A 22 10.64 16.40 18.58
CA GLY A 22 10.54 15.90 19.96
C GLY A 22 9.19 16.14 20.63
N ASP A 23 8.16 16.48 19.85
CA ASP A 23 6.80 16.83 20.30
C ASP A 23 5.77 15.70 20.07
N GLY A 24 6.23 14.50 19.68
CA GLY A 24 5.36 13.38 19.35
C GLY A 24 4.82 13.39 17.92
N SER A 25 5.05 14.46 17.15
CA SER A 25 4.55 14.55 15.76
C SER A 25 5.21 13.56 14.82
N PHE A 26 6.45 13.14 15.11
CA PHE A 26 7.17 12.16 14.31
C PHE A 26 6.56 10.77 14.46
N GLU A 27 6.31 10.36 15.69
CA GLU A 27 5.66 9.10 16.04
C GLU A 27 4.26 9.03 15.39
N GLN A 28 3.48 10.10 15.46
CA GLN A 28 2.18 10.18 14.78
C GLN A 28 2.31 10.04 13.26
N ALA A 29 3.25 10.77 12.64
CA ALA A 29 3.46 10.70 11.19
C ALA A 29 3.92 9.30 10.74
N VAL A 30 4.73 8.61 11.55
CA VAL A 30 5.15 7.22 11.30
C VAL A 30 3.97 6.26 11.39
N THR A 31 3.12 6.36 12.43
CA THR A 31 1.92 5.53 12.56
C THR A 31 1.01 5.69 11.34
N GLN A 32 0.71 6.92 10.94
CA GLN A 32 -0.14 7.20 9.77
C GLN A 32 0.47 6.66 8.47
N ALA A 33 1.79 6.73 8.31
CA ALA A 33 2.47 6.18 7.14
C ALA A 33 2.33 4.65 7.08
N PHE A 34 2.51 3.95 8.21
CA PHE A 34 2.37 2.49 8.25
C PHE A 34 0.92 2.03 8.07
N GLU A 35 -0.06 2.71 8.67
CA GLU A 35 -1.48 2.43 8.44
C GLU A 35 -1.82 2.47 6.95
N HIS A 36 -1.34 3.49 6.23
CA HIS A 36 -1.58 3.60 4.80
C HIS A 36 -0.87 2.50 3.98
N VAL A 37 0.34 2.10 4.38
CA VAL A 37 1.05 0.98 3.74
C VAL A 37 0.27 -0.32 3.91
N PHE A 38 -0.22 -0.62 5.12
CA PHE A 38 -1.01 -1.84 5.34
C PHE A 38 -2.32 -1.83 4.57
N GLU A 39 -3.02 -0.68 4.53
CA GLU A 39 -4.21 -0.50 3.71
C GLU A 39 -3.92 -0.74 2.21
N HIS A 40 -2.77 -0.26 1.72
CA HIS A 40 -2.36 -0.47 0.34
C HIS A 40 -2.01 -1.93 0.04
N LEU A 41 -1.32 -2.61 0.96
CA LEU A 41 -1.01 -4.04 0.84
C LEU A 41 -2.26 -4.91 0.88
N GLU A 42 -3.24 -4.58 1.73
CA GLU A 42 -4.52 -5.29 1.79
C GLU A 42 -5.29 -5.15 0.48
N ARG A 43 -5.36 -3.93 -0.09
CA ARG A 43 -5.94 -3.71 -1.42
C ARG A 43 -5.21 -4.48 -2.51
N LEU A 44 -3.89 -4.53 -2.45
CA LEU A 44 -3.08 -5.25 -3.43
C LEU A 44 -3.37 -6.75 -3.36
N ASN A 45 -3.37 -7.33 -2.16
CA ASN A 45 -3.69 -8.74 -1.96
C ASN A 45 -5.11 -9.07 -2.43
N ALA A 46 -6.10 -8.21 -2.16
CA ALA A 46 -7.46 -8.42 -2.64
C ALA A 46 -7.57 -8.44 -4.18
N VAL A 47 -6.70 -7.72 -4.89
CA VAL A 47 -6.61 -7.75 -6.36
C VAL A 47 -5.87 -8.99 -6.84
N SER A 48 -4.79 -9.40 -6.16
CA SER A 48 -4.04 -10.62 -6.47
C SER A 48 -4.88 -11.88 -6.29
N ASP A 49 -5.66 -11.99 -5.21
CA ASP A 49 -6.57 -13.12 -4.96
C ASP A 49 -7.65 -13.24 -6.04
N ALA A 50 -8.08 -12.12 -6.64
CA ALA A 50 -9.05 -12.11 -7.72
C ALA A 50 -8.48 -12.65 -9.05
N ASP A 51 -7.17 -12.46 -9.30
CA ASP A 51 -6.50 -13.01 -10.49
C ASP A 51 -6.08 -14.48 -10.28
N GLU A 52 -5.71 -14.89 -9.06
CA GLU A 52 -5.42 -16.30 -8.73
C GLU A 52 -6.67 -17.21 -8.79
N GLN A 53 -7.86 -16.63 -8.64
CA GLN A 53 -9.14 -17.34 -8.78
C GLN A 53 -9.68 -17.35 -10.21
N ARG A 54 -8.93 -16.84 -11.20
CA ARG A 54 -9.34 -16.97 -12.60
C ARG A 54 -9.36 -18.45 -12.97
N ALA A 55 -10.55 -18.97 -13.24
CA ALA A 55 -10.71 -20.30 -13.83
C ALA A 55 -9.96 -20.34 -15.16
N LEU A 56 -9.10 -21.36 -15.32
CA LEU A 56 -8.42 -21.64 -16.59
C LEU A 56 -9.49 -21.75 -17.69
N GLN A 57 -9.31 -21.02 -18.78
CA GLN A 57 -10.17 -21.15 -19.95
C GLN A 57 -10.01 -22.58 -20.53
N PRO A 58 -11.05 -23.16 -21.16
CA PRO A 58 -10.92 -24.48 -21.77
C PRO A 58 -9.79 -24.50 -22.82
N GLY A 59 -8.68 -25.17 -22.50
CA GLY A 59 -7.49 -25.26 -23.36
C GLY A 59 -6.21 -24.60 -22.81
N GLU A 60 -6.27 -23.93 -21.66
CA GLU A 60 -5.06 -23.38 -21.03
C GLU A 60 -4.26 -24.43 -20.24
N SER A 61 -2.93 -24.39 -20.38
CA SER A 61 -2.03 -25.32 -19.71
C SER A 61 -1.96 -25.05 -18.20
N PRO A 62 -1.96 -26.10 -17.35
CA PRO A 62 -1.91 -25.96 -15.88
C PRO A 62 -0.67 -25.27 -15.33
N THR A 63 0.37 -25.10 -16.14
CA THR A 63 1.65 -24.48 -15.77
C THR A 63 1.64 -22.95 -15.89
N LEU A 64 0.51 -22.35 -16.27
CA LEU A 64 0.32 -20.90 -16.32
C LEU A 64 -0.21 -20.34 -14.99
N ARG A 65 -0.24 -21.17 -13.94
CA ARG A 65 -0.37 -20.73 -12.54
C ARG A 65 1.00 -20.40 -11.95
#